data_AF-A0A1E4FP92-F1
#
_entry.id   AF-A0A1E4FP92-F1
#
_cell.length_a   1.000
_cell.length_b   1.000
_cell.length_c   1.000
_cell.angle_alpha   90.00
_cell.angle_beta   90.00
_cell.angle_gamma   90.00
#
_symmetry.space_group_name_H-M   'P 1'
#
loop_
_entity.id
_entity.type
_entity.pdbx_description
1 polymer ?
#
loop_
_entity_poly.entity_id
_entity_poly.type
_entity_poly.pdbx_seq_one_letter_code
_entity_poly.pdbx_strand_id
1 'polypeptide(L)'
;MAAGKTRGMSGVFVAIVGPSGAGKDSLIAYAKTRLGDQIAVVRRVVTRPADGGSEDHDCMSPEEFHTAAANQRFALSWQAHGLHYGLPAALEDDLAAGRVVVANLSRAVIPRLLSRYPQALVVEVNARPAVIAARLAGRGRENETEIRRRMERAPNFLLPPGAIRIDNSGALADAGEAFVAHLEQLLGFAAQP
;
A
#
# COMPACT_ATOMS: atom_id res chain seq x y z
N MET A 1 0.78 -9.21 -28.46
CA MET A 1 2.24 -9.14 -28.26
C MET A 1 2.63 -7.69 -28.02
N ALA A 2 2.84 -7.32 -26.77
CA ALA A 2 3.57 -6.11 -26.36
C ALA A 2 4.06 -6.37 -24.93
N ALA A 3 5.12 -7.17 -24.81
CA ALA A 3 5.94 -7.16 -23.61
C ALA A 3 6.62 -5.79 -23.60
N GLY A 4 6.01 -4.83 -22.91
CA GLY A 4 6.61 -3.54 -22.65
C GLY A 4 7.91 -3.78 -21.91
N LYS A 5 9.02 -3.61 -22.62
CA LYS A 5 10.37 -3.62 -22.07
C LYS A 5 10.38 -2.59 -20.95
N THR A 6 10.38 -3.03 -19.69
CA THR A 6 10.65 -2.16 -18.55
C THR A 6 11.98 -1.49 -18.86
N ARG A 7 11.94 -0.20 -19.24
CA ARG A 7 13.14 0.65 -19.11
C ARG A 7 13.65 0.40 -17.70
N GLY A 8 14.95 0.19 -17.54
CA GLY A 8 15.53 -0.14 -16.23
C GLY A 8 15.16 0.94 -15.23
N MET A 9 14.10 0.71 -14.47
CA MET A 9 13.68 1.56 -13.37
C MET A 9 14.63 1.21 -12.22
N SER A 10 15.45 2.17 -11.82
CA SER A 10 16.40 2.01 -10.73
C SER A 10 15.75 2.20 -9.36
N GLY A 11 14.54 2.75 -9.31
CA GLY A 11 13.78 2.96 -8.08
C GLY A 11 13.13 1.68 -7.56
N VAL A 12 12.80 1.68 -6.27
CA VAL A 12 12.24 0.52 -5.57
C VAL A 12 10.78 0.79 -5.21
N PHE A 13 9.88 -0.09 -5.67
CA PHE A 13 8.50 -0.10 -5.22
C PHE A 13 8.38 -0.83 -3.88
N VAL A 14 7.84 -0.17 -2.86
CA VAL A 14 7.55 -0.75 -1.54
C VAL A 14 6.04 -0.85 -1.36
N ALA A 15 5.53 -2.08 -1.40
CA ALA A 15 4.13 -2.41 -1.26
C ALA A 15 3.77 -2.73 0.19
N ILE A 16 2.95 -1.88 0.81
CA ILE A 16 2.44 -2.08 2.16
C ILE A 16 1.13 -2.84 2.10
N VAL A 17 1.11 -4.06 2.63
CA VAL A 17 -0.06 -4.95 2.64
C VAL A 17 -0.41 -5.39 4.06
N GLY A 18 -1.62 -5.90 4.27
CA GLY A 18 -2.06 -6.35 5.59
C GLY A 18 -3.55 -6.13 5.82
N PRO A 19 -4.11 -6.69 6.91
CA PRO A 19 -5.54 -6.57 7.19
C PRO A 19 -5.97 -5.11 7.41
N SER A 20 -7.26 -4.83 7.20
CA SER A 20 -7.84 -3.57 7.65
C SER A 20 -7.67 -3.45 9.17
N GLY A 21 -7.34 -2.25 9.67
CA GLY A 21 -7.06 -2.03 11.09
C GLY A 21 -5.63 -2.36 11.54
N ALA A 22 -4.77 -2.91 10.67
CA ALA A 22 -3.35 -3.13 10.98
C ALA A 22 -2.54 -1.82 11.16
N GLY A 23 -3.08 -0.68 10.76
CA GLY A 23 -2.42 0.63 10.88
C GLY A 23 -1.44 0.97 9.74
N LYS A 24 -1.65 0.40 8.55
CA LYS A 24 -0.82 0.66 7.35
C LYS A 24 -0.67 2.15 7.03
N ASP A 25 -1.77 2.89 6.93
CA ASP A 25 -1.72 4.32 6.60
C ASP A 25 -1.05 5.14 7.71
N SER A 26 -1.26 4.77 8.98
CA SER A 26 -0.55 5.39 10.11
C SER A 26 0.96 5.16 10.04
N LEU A 27 1.40 3.95 9.66
CA LEU A 27 2.82 3.65 9.45
C LEU A 27 3.42 4.42 8.28
N ILE A 28 2.69 4.53 7.16
CA ILE A 28 3.12 5.30 5.99
C ILE A 28 3.24 6.78 6.35
N ALA A 29 2.27 7.34 7.09
CA ALA A 29 2.30 8.72 7.56
C ALA A 29 3.47 8.96 8.53
N TYR A 30 3.74 8.02 9.43
CA TYR A 30 4.91 8.06 10.31
C TYR A 30 6.21 8.13 9.49
N ALA A 31 6.39 7.20 8.54
CA ALA A 31 7.57 7.18 7.68
C ALA A 31 7.70 8.47 6.84
N LYS A 32 6.61 9.01 6.29
CA LYS A 32 6.64 10.28 5.54
C LYS A 32 7.07 11.46 6.43
N THR A 33 6.64 11.47 7.70
CA THR A 33 7.06 12.50 8.67
C THR A 33 8.56 12.42 8.98
N ARG A 34 9.12 11.20 9.03
CA ARG A 34 10.54 10.98 9.36
C ARG A 34 11.47 11.19 8.17
N LEU A 35 11.07 10.72 6.98
CA LEU A 35 11.91 10.68 5.78
C LEU A 35 11.65 11.82 4.78
N GLY A 36 10.52 12.52 4.91
CA GLY A 36 10.19 13.65 4.04
C GLY A 36 10.16 13.24 2.56
N ASP A 37 10.85 14.00 1.71
CA ASP A 37 10.86 13.79 0.26
C ASP A 37 11.88 12.75 -0.23
N GLN A 38 12.58 12.08 0.68
CA GLN A 38 13.42 10.92 0.33
C GLN A 38 12.56 9.75 -0.19
N ILE A 39 11.30 9.68 0.23
CA ILE A 39 10.32 8.70 -0.26
C ILE A 39 9.16 9.38 -1.00
N ALA A 40 8.64 8.72 -2.02
CA ALA A 40 7.42 9.11 -2.71
C ALA A 40 6.26 8.23 -2.22
N VAL A 41 5.31 8.81 -1.48
CA VAL A 41 4.11 8.10 -1.02
C VAL A 41 3.02 8.24 -2.08
N VAL A 42 2.55 7.11 -2.61
CA VAL A 42 1.55 7.10 -3.67
C VAL A 42 0.16 7.29 -3.08
N ARG A 43 -0.51 8.36 -3.49
CA ARG A 43 -1.94 8.57 -3.23
C ARG A 43 -2.75 7.61 -4.10
N ARG A 44 -3.60 6.81 -3.46
CA ARG A 44 -4.52 5.91 -4.17
C ARG A 44 -5.67 6.70 -4.74
N VAL A 45 -6.21 6.23 -5.86
CA VAL A 45 -7.49 6.68 -6.40
C VAL A 45 -8.55 5.65 -6.05
N VAL A 46 -9.68 6.07 -5.47
CA VAL A 46 -10.73 5.15 -5.00
C VAL A 46 -12.12 5.62 -5.46
N THR A 47 -12.98 4.67 -5.84
CA THR A 47 -14.38 4.94 -6.20
C THR A 47 -15.31 5.09 -5.00
N ARG A 48 -14.88 5.85 -3.98
CA ARG A 48 -15.70 6.23 -2.82
C ARG A 48 -15.55 7.73 -2.56
N PRO A 49 -16.57 8.41 -2.04
CA PRO A 49 -16.43 9.80 -1.59
C PRO A 49 -15.34 9.89 -0.52
N ALA A 50 -14.54 10.96 -0.56
CA ALA A 50 -13.58 11.26 0.50
C ALA A 50 -14.37 11.49 1.79
N ASP A 51 -14.20 10.62 2.78
CA ASP A 51 -14.91 10.71 4.05
C ASP A 51 -14.20 11.60 5.08
N GLY A 52 -13.28 12.46 4.62
CA GLY A 52 -12.64 13.51 5.40
C GLY A 52 -11.72 13.05 6.54
N GLY A 53 -11.49 11.74 6.75
CA GLY A 53 -10.70 11.32 7.91
C GLY A 53 -10.15 9.89 7.98
N SER A 54 -10.42 8.99 7.02
CA SER A 54 -9.96 7.59 7.15
C SER A 54 -8.72 7.20 6.35
N GLU A 55 -8.51 7.78 5.16
CA GLU A 55 -7.37 7.50 4.27
C GLU A 55 -7.15 8.72 3.36
N ASP A 56 -5.90 9.09 3.09
CA ASP A 56 -5.56 10.13 2.13
C ASP A 56 -5.56 9.56 0.71
N HIS A 57 -6.60 9.85 -0.08
CA HIS A 57 -6.84 9.30 -1.41
C HIS A 57 -7.54 10.32 -2.31
N ASP A 58 -7.36 10.17 -3.61
CA ASP A 58 -8.13 10.91 -4.61
C ASP A 58 -9.41 10.12 -4.92
N CYS A 59 -10.50 10.84 -5.19
CA CYS A 59 -11.81 10.25 -5.42
C CYS A 59 -12.25 10.45 -6.86
N MET A 60 -12.90 9.43 -7.43
CA MET A 60 -13.58 9.55 -8.71
C MET A 60 -14.82 8.66 -8.74
N SER A 61 -15.76 8.97 -9.62
CA SER A 61 -16.90 8.08 -9.87
C SER A 61 -16.44 6.75 -10.48
N PRO A 62 -17.25 5.68 -10.37
CA PRO A 62 -16.97 4.42 -11.05
C PRO A 62 -16.79 4.58 -12.58
N GLU A 63 -17.58 5.44 -13.22
CA GLU A 63 -17.50 5.70 -14.66
C GLU A 63 -16.18 6.38 -15.06
N GLU A 64 -15.77 7.41 -14.31
CA GLU A 64 -14.46 8.05 -14.51
C GLU A 64 -13.31 7.08 -14.26
N PHE A 65 -13.44 6.20 -13.25
CA PHE A 65 -12.44 5.18 -12.98
C PHE A 65 -12.29 4.19 -14.12
N HIS A 66 -13.40 3.69 -14.67
CA HIS A 66 -13.36 2.76 -15.81
C HIS A 66 -12.77 3.44 -17.04
N THR A 67 -13.15 4.68 -17.30
CA THR A 67 -12.56 5.50 -18.37
C THR A 67 -11.06 5.71 -18.17
N ALA A 68 -10.62 6.06 -16.97
CA ALA A 68 -9.21 6.23 -16.63
C ALA A 68 -8.41 4.93 -16.78
N ALA A 69 -8.98 3.80 -16.34
CA ALA A 69 -8.37 2.48 -16.48
C ALA A 69 -8.24 2.05 -17.95
N ALA A 70 -9.28 2.29 -18.77
CA ALA A 70 -9.27 2.01 -20.21
C ALA A 70 -8.20 2.83 -20.94
N ASN A 71 -7.97 4.07 -20.48
CA ASN A 71 -6.92 4.96 -20.98
C ASN A 71 -5.55 4.76 -20.31
N GLN A 72 -5.33 3.63 -19.63
CA GLN A 72 -4.05 3.26 -19.01
C GLN A 72 -3.51 4.29 -18.01
N ARG A 73 -4.38 5.08 -17.35
CA ARG A 73 -3.97 6.11 -16.37
C ARG A 73 -3.51 5.52 -15.03
N PHE A 74 -3.61 4.20 -14.85
CA PHE A 74 -3.18 3.49 -13.65
C PHE A 74 -2.06 2.50 -13.96
N ALA A 75 -1.00 2.55 -13.15
CA ALA A 75 0.05 1.53 -13.13
C ALA A 75 -0.50 0.19 -12.61
N LEU A 76 -1.33 0.26 -11.55
CA LEU A 76 -2.05 -0.89 -11.00
C LEU A 76 -3.48 -0.48 -10.68
N SER A 77 -4.44 -1.36 -10.94
CA SER A 77 -5.83 -1.20 -10.53
C SER A 77 -6.41 -2.51 -10.05
N TRP A 78 -7.32 -2.48 -9.07
CA TRP A 78 -7.97 -3.67 -8.54
C TRP A 78 -9.35 -3.33 -7.96
N GLN A 79 -10.12 -4.37 -7.67
CA GLN A 79 -11.39 -4.25 -6.98
C GLN A 79 -11.28 -4.91 -5.60
N ALA A 80 -11.84 -4.26 -4.57
CA ALA A 80 -11.99 -4.84 -3.24
C ALA A 80 -13.23 -4.26 -2.56
N HIS A 81 -13.98 -5.08 -1.83
CA HIS A 81 -15.15 -4.63 -1.06
C HIS A 81 -16.18 -3.82 -1.87
N GLY A 82 -16.37 -4.14 -3.15
CA GLY A 82 -17.29 -3.42 -4.04
C GLY A 82 -16.77 -2.07 -4.55
N LEU A 83 -15.53 -1.70 -4.23
CA LEU A 83 -14.87 -0.46 -4.68
C LEU A 83 -13.73 -0.77 -5.64
N HIS A 84 -13.44 0.19 -6.51
CA HIS A 84 -12.26 0.17 -7.36
C HIS A 84 -11.16 1.04 -6.76
N TYR A 85 -9.93 0.56 -6.91
CA TYR A 85 -8.72 1.19 -6.42
C TYR A 85 -7.70 1.25 -7.55
N GLY A 86 -7.00 2.38 -7.67
CA GLY A 86 -5.98 2.61 -8.67
C GLY A 86 -4.75 3.28 -8.06
N LEU A 87 -3.57 2.88 -8.53
CA LEU A 87 -2.34 3.65 -8.35
C LEU A 87 -2.05 4.39 -9.66
N PRO A 88 -1.95 5.73 -9.64
CA PRO A 88 -1.69 6.52 -10.85
C PRO A 88 -0.42 6.08 -11.58
N ALA A 89 -0.45 6.08 -12.91
CA ALA A 89 0.72 5.75 -13.73
C ALA A 89 1.92 6.70 -13.48
N ALA A 90 1.65 7.92 -13.00
CA ALA A 90 2.68 8.91 -12.64
C ALA A 90 3.67 8.42 -11.58
N LEU A 91 3.34 7.40 -10.78
CA LEU A 91 4.32 6.79 -9.85
C LEU A 91 5.54 6.20 -10.58
N GLU A 92 5.40 5.88 -11.87
CA GLU A 92 6.50 5.34 -12.67
C GLU A 92 7.58 6.38 -12.94
N ASP A 93 7.25 7.67 -12.90
CA ASP A 93 8.22 8.75 -13.03
C ASP A 93 9.16 8.78 -11.80
N ASP A 94 8.60 8.60 -10.59
CA ASP A 94 9.41 8.50 -9.36
C ASP A 94 10.30 7.26 -9.36
N LEU A 95 9.77 6.11 -9.80
CA LEU A 95 10.57 4.88 -9.93
C LEU A 95 11.66 5.01 -11.01
N ALA A 96 11.37 5.66 -12.13
CA ALA A 96 12.37 5.93 -13.17
C ALA A 96 13.45 6.91 -12.68
N ALA A 97 13.11 7.81 -11.77
CA ALA A 97 14.04 8.72 -11.10
C ALA A 97 14.85 8.06 -9.97
N GLY A 98 14.76 6.74 -9.77
CA GLY A 98 15.54 6.04 -8.74
C GLY A 98 14.97 6.15 -7.32
N ARG A 99 13.74 6.67 -7.16
CA ARG A 99 13.16 6.91 -5.83
C ARG A 99 12.57 5.65 -5.21
N VAL A 100 12.46 5.66 -3.89
CA VAL A 100 11.69 4.67 -3.14
C VAL A 100 10.22 5.10 -3.14
N VAL A 101 9.38 4.31 -3.80
CA VAL A 101 7.94 4.57 -3.97
C VAL A 101 7.15 3.68 -3.05
N VAL A 102 6.43 4.26 -2.09
CA VAL A 102 5.67 3.53 -1.06
C VAL A 102 4.17 3.60 -1.36
N ALA A 103 3.50 2.45 -1.46
CA ALA A 103 2.07 2.39 -1.71
C ALA A 103 1.35 1.35 -0.84
N ASN A 104 0.18 1.71 -0.32
CA ASN A 104 -0.72 0.78 0.38
C ASN A 104 -1.50 -0.04 -0.66
N LEU A 105 -1.45 -1.37 -0.56
CA LEU A 105 -2.03 -2.31 -1.51
C LEU A 105 -2.84 -3.41 -0.81
N SER A 106 -3.73 -4.04 -1.57
CA SER A 106 -4.33 -5.32 -1.16
C SER A 106 -3.38 -6.48 -1.46
N ARG A 107 -3.36 -7.49 -0.59
CA ARG A 107 -2.56 -8.72 -0.80
C ARG A 107 -2.89 -9.41 -2.14
N ALA A 108 -4.14 -9.32 -2.58
CA ALA A 108 -4.58 -9.87 -3.86
C ALA A 108 -3.86 -9.25 -5.09
N VAL A 109 -3.26 -8.07 -4.93
CA VAL A 109 -2.56 -7.35 -6.01
C VAL A 109 -1.10 -7.79 -6.12
N ILE A 110 -0.53 -8.46 -5.11
CA ILE A 110 0.89 -8.83 -5.07
C ILE A 110 1.36 -9.58 -6.33
N PRO A 111 0.64 -10.59 -6.86
CA PRO A 111 1.10 -11.29 -8.07
C PRO A 111 1.22 -10.34 -9.28
N ARG A 112 0.25 -9.42 -9.43
CA ARG A 112 0.27 -8.42 -10.51
C ARG A 112 1.36 -7.37 -10.28
N LEU A 113 1.56 -6.96 -9.04
CA LEU A 113 2.66 -6.07 -8.64
C LEU A 113 4.01 -6.68 -9.04
N LEU A 114 4.31 -7.91 -8.61
CA LEU A 114 5.59 -8.57 -8.88
C LEU A 114 5.78 -8.89 -10.35
N SER A 115 4.70 -9.15 -11.10
CA SER A 115 4.78 -9.29 -12.56
C SER A 115 5.16 -7.98 -13.26
N ARG A 116 4.77 -6.81 -12.71
CA ARG A 116 5.06 -5.49 -13.30
C ARG A 116 6.38 -4.90 -12.78
N TYR A 117 6.64 -5.06 -11.50
CA TYR A 117 7.83 -4.56 -10.79
C TYR A 117 8.49 -5.73 -10.05
N PRO A 118 9.33 -6.54 -10.74
CA PRO A 118 9.93 -7.74 -10.15
C PRO A 118 10.82 -7.48 -8.93
N GLN A 119 11.34 -6.26 -8.79
CA GLN A 119 12.18 -5.83 -7.66
C GLN A 119 11.37 -5.19 -6.52
N ALA A 120 10.04 -5.23 -6.58
CA ALA A 120 9.22 -4.64 -5.53
C ALA A 120 9.41 -5.38 -4.18
N LEU A 121 9.57 -4.59 -3.11
CA LEU A 121 9.58 -5.09 -1.75
C LEU A 121 8.14 -5.14 -1.21
N VAL A 122 7.73 -6.30 -0.70
CA VAL A 122 6.44 -6.44 -0.01
C VAL A 122 6.66 -6.34 1.49
N VAL A 123 5.96 -5.41 2.15
CA VAL A 123 5.95 -5.25 3.60
C VAL A 123 4.55 -5.58 4.10
N GLU A 124 4.43 -6.67 4.84
CA GLU A 124 3.21 -7.03 5.55
C GLU A 124 3.17 -6.37 6.92
N VAL A 125 2.24 -5.44 7.10
CA VAL A 125 1.90 -4.90 8.41
C VAL A 125 0.77 -5.71 9.00
N ASN A 126 0.95 -6.23 10.21
CA ASN A 126 -0.07 -6.96 10.94
C ASN A 126 -0.21 -6.43 12.37
N ALA A 127 -1.25 -6.85 13.06
CA ALA A 127 -1.41 -6.62 14.49
C ALA A 127 -2.22 -7.78 15.11
N ARG A 128 -2.12 -7.95 16.42
CA ARG A 128 -2.89 -8.96 17.15
C ARG A 128 -4.38 -8.79 16.85
N PRO A 129 -5.13 -9.90 16.66
CA PRO A 129 -6.57 -9.85 16.37
C PRO A 129 -7.36 -8.90 17.28
N ALA A 130 -7.12 -8.95 18.60
CA ALA A 130 -7.79 -8.07 19.56
C ALA A 130 -7.51 -6.56 19.33
N VAL A 131 -6.28 -6.23 18.91
CA VAL A 131 -5.89 -4.84 18.59
C VAL A 131 -6.59 -4.36 17.32
N ILE A 132 -6.65 -5.22 16.28
CA ILE A 132 -7.38 -4.92 15.05
C ILE A 132 -8.87 -4.70 15.35
N ALA A 133 -9.49 -5.60 16.12
CA ALA A 133 -10.89 -5.48 16.51
C ALA A 133 -11.17 -4.15 17.24
N ALA A 134 -10.35 -3.81 18.23
CA ALA A 134 -10.48 -2.55 18.98
C ALA A 134 -10.33 -1.32 18.07
N ARG A 135 -9.37 -1.33 17.14
CA ARG A 135 -9.16 -0.23 16.17
C ARG A 135 -10.32 -0.10 15.18
N LEU A 136 -10.90 -1.22 14.73
CA LEU A 136 -12.07 -1.19 13.85
C LEU A 136 -13.31 -0.69 14.59
N ALA A 137 -13.54 -1.16 15.82
CA ALA A 137 -14.65 -0.70 16.67
C ALA A 137 -14.57 0.81 16.96
N GLY A 138 -13.36 1.32 17.27
CA GLY A 138 -13.14 2.74 17.54
C GLY A 138 -13.45 3.69 16.37
N ARG A 139 -13.60 3.17 15.14
CA ARG A 139 -13.99 3.99 13.98
C ARG A 139 -15.50 4.29 13.94
N GLY A 140 -16.32 3.55 14.70
CA GLY A 140 -17.76 3.77 14.80
C GLY A 140 -18.57 3.48 13.53
N ARG A 141 -17.98 2.82 12.54
CA ARG A 141 -18.59 2.58 11.21
C ARG A 141 -19.13 1.17 10.99
N GLU A 142 -18.82 0.25 11.89
CA GLU A 142 -19.05 -1.18 11.72
C GLU A 142 -19.56 -1.78 13.02
N ASN A 143 -20.51 -2.71 12.94
CA ASN A 143 -20.95 -3.48 14.10
C ASN A 143 -20.02 -4.68 14.37
N GLU A 144 -20.14 -5.29 15.55
CA GLU A 144 -19.27 -6.38 15.98
C GLU A 144 -19.28 -7.59 15.03
N THR A 145 -20.42 -7.88 14.40
CA THR A 145 -20.58 -8.95 13.41
C THR A 145 -19.82 -8.66 12.12
N GLU A 146 -19.84 -7.41 11.65
CA GLU A 146 -19.08 -6.96 10.47
C GLU A 146 -17.58 -7.00 10.73
N ILE A 147 -17.14 -6.59 11.93
CA ILE A 147 -15.73 -6.68 12.36
C ILE A 147 -15.27 -8.14 12.38
N ARG A 148 -16.03 -9.04 13.00
CA ARG A 148 -15.72 -10.47 13.06
C ARG A 148 -15.62 -11.08 11.66
N ARG A 149 -16.58 -10.75 10.77
CA ARG A 149 -16.56 -11.20 9.37
C ARG A 149 -15.35 -10.70 8.60
N ARG A 150 -14.88 -9.48 8.88
CA ARG A 150 -13.64 -8.94 8.26
C ARG A 150 -12.39 -9.65 8.77
N MET A 151 -12.36 -10.05 10.03
CA MET A 151 -11.25 -10.78 10.61
C MET A 151 -11.17 -12.22 10.09
N GLU A 152 -12.30 -12.90 9.94
CA GLU A 152 -12.39 -14.27 9.41
C GLU A 152 -12.04 -14.36 7.91
N ARG A 153 -12.27 -13.28 7.17
CA ARG A 153 -12.00 -13.22 5.73
C ARG A 153 -10.55 -12.94 5.37
N ALA A 154 -9.64 -12.78 6.33
CA ALA A 154 -8.22 -12.61 6.03
C ALA A 154 -7.71 -13.90 5.37
N PRO A 155 -7.52 -13.94 4.04
CA PRO A 155 -7.10 -15.16 3.38
C PRO A 155 -5.72 -15.53 3.91
N ASN A 156 -5.47 -16.82 4.08
CA ASN A 156 -4.11 -17.35 4.17
C ASN A 156 -3.41 -17.05 2.85
N PHE A 157 -2.83 -15.86 2.75
CA PHE A 157 -2.03 -15.45 1.61
C PHE A 157 -0.57 -15.72 1.93
N LEU A 158 0.08 -16.52 1.10
CA LEU A 158 1.51 -16.74 1.21
C LEU A 158 2.23 -15.49 0.71
N LEU A 159 3.00 -14.85 1.59
CA LEU A 159 3.85 -13.74 1.19
C LEU A 159 4.94 -14.26 0.23
N PRO A 160 5.38 -13.41 -0.72
CA PRO A 160 6.50 -13.76 -1.57
C PRO A 160 7.79 -13.89 -0.74
N PRO A 161 8.79 -14.63 -1.23
CA PRO A 161 10.12 -14.66 -0.62
C PRO A 161 10.69 -13.24 -0.47
N GLY A 162 11.38 -12.99 0.65
CA GLY A 162 11.96 -11.68 0.95
C GLY A 162 10.97 -10.62 1.43
N ALA A 163 9.68 -10.97 1.59
CA ALA A 163 8.72 -10.06 2.22
C ALA A 163 9.09 -9.80 3.70
N ILE A 164 8.93 -8.55 4.11
CA ILE A 164 9.18 -8.11 5.49
C ILE A 164 7.85 -8.14 6.25
N ARG A 165 7.91 -8.49 7.53
CA ARG A 165 6.75 -8.44 8.43
C ARG A 165 6.98 -7.43 9.53
N ILE A 166 5.99 -6.57 9.76
CA ILE A 166 5.98 -5.57 10.82
C ILE A 166 4.77 -5.83 11.72
N ASP A 167 5.03 -6.07 13.01
CA ASP A 167 3.99 -6.17 14.02
C ASP A 167 3.68 -4.79 14.60
N ASN A 168 2.50 -4.26 14.29
CA ASN A 168 1.95 -3.02 14.79
C ASN A 168 0.92 -3.24 15.91
N SER A 169 1.16 -4.23 16.78
CA SER A 169 0.35 -4.48 17.98
C SER A 169 0.68 -3.58 19.17
N GLY A 170 1.90 -3.02 19.19
CA GLY A 170 2.42 -2.17 20.26
C GLY A 170 2.22 -0.68 19.99
N ALA A 171 3.18 0.14 20.44
CA ALA A 171 3.19 1.56 20.12
C ALA A 171 3.47 1.77 18.62
N LEU A 172 2.80 2.75 18.02
CA LEU A 172 2.99 3.08 16.60
C LEU A 172 4.45 3.47 16.31
N ALA A 173 5.12 4.13 17.25
CA ALA A 173 6.52 4.54 17.10
C ALA A 173 7.46 3.34 16.91
N ASP A 174 7.27 2.24 17.66
CA ASP A 174 8.13 1.06 17.55
C ASP A 174 8.04 0.44 16.15
N ALA A 175 6.81 0.23 15.66
CA ALA A 175 6.57 -0.30 14.33
C ALA A 175 6.99 0.70 13.23
N GLY A 176 6.82 2.00 13.50
CA GLY A 176 7.19 3.10 12.62
C GLY A 176 8.71 3.21 12.41
N GLU A 177 9.50 3.17 13.48
CA GLU A 177 10.97 3.18 13.39
C GLU A 177 11.50 1.91 12.72
N ALA A 178 10.91 0.74 12.99
CA ALA A 178 11.26 -0.49 12.29
C ALA A 178 11.02 -0.38 10.77
N PHE A 179 9.90 0.23 10.38
CA PHE A 179 9.60 0.47 8.97
C PHE A 179 10.56 1.50 8.33
N VAL A 180 10.85 2.59 9.03
CA VAL A 180 11.80 3.62 8.58
C VAL A 180 13.19 3.01 8.35
N ALA A 181 13.68 2.18 9.28
CA ALA A 181 14.98 1.53 9.13
C ALA A 181 15.08 0.69 7.85
N HIS A 182 14.01 -0.02 7.48
CA HIS A 182 13.97 -0.75 6.20
C HIS A 182 13.97 0.17 4.98
N LEU A 183 13.27 1.31 5.05
CA LEU A 183 13.30 2.30 3.97
C LEU A 183 14.67 2.97 3.83
N GLU A 184 15.34 3.27 4.94
CA GLU A 184 16.71 3.83 4.95
C GLU A 184 17.72 2.87 4.34
N GLN A 185 17.60 1.57 4.59
CA GLN A 185 18.42 0.56 3.91
C GLN A 185 18.24 0.64 2.40
N LEU A 186 16.99 0.72 1.91
CA LEU A 186 16.71 0.86 0.47
C LEU A 186 17.26 2.16 -0.11
N LEU A 187 17.14 3.28 0.62
CA LEU A 187 17.69 4.58 0.21
C LEU A 187 19.22 4.52 0.11
N GLY A 188 19.88 3.83 1.05
CA GLY A 188 21.33 3.61 1.03
C GLY A 188 21.80 2.78 -0.18
N PHE A 189 20.99 1.83 -0.65
CA PHE A 189 21.27 1.09 -1.89
C PHE A 189 20.97 1.91 -3.14
N ALA A 190 19.89 2.70 -3.15
CA ALA A 190 19.51 3.54 -4.30
C ALA A 190 20.47 4.71 -4.54
N ALA A 191 21.20 5.15 -3.50
CA ALA A 191 22.19 6.23 -3.58
C ALA A 191 23.57 5.80 -4.09
N GLN A 192 23.81 4.50 -4.33
CA GLN A 192 25.09 4.01 -4.86
C GLN A 192 25.03 3.96 -6.40
N PRO A 193 25.90 4.69 -7.11
CA PRO A 193 25.92 4.77 -8.57
C PRO A 193 26.38 3.49 -9.27
#